data_AF-A0A843GC39-F1
#
_entry.id   AF-A0A843GC39-F1
#
_cell.length_a   1.000
_cell.length_b   1.000
_cell.length_c   1.000
_cell.angle_alpha   90.00
_cell.angle_beta   90.00
_cell.angle_gamma   90.00
#
_symmetry.space_group_name_H-M   'P 1'
#
loop_
_entity.id
_entity.type
_entity.pdbx_description
1 polymer ?
#
loop_
_entity_poly.entity_id
_entity_poly.type
_entity_poly.pdbx_seq_one_letter_code
_entity_poly.pdbx_strand_id
1 'polypeptide(L)'
;MSSYYKKVLAIAKENKIEIVDLEVAHEVSCCLNEDISDKKFDEVCNLVKDTYLKYEELTLWSVVNALLDMAKDEDKTLEAFDLSSVSRRVLGDKASYYL
;
A
#
# COMPACT_ATOMS: atom_id res chain seq x y z
N MET A 1 23.47 14.51 -3.28
CA MET A 1 22.27 13.68 -3.00
C MET A 1 21.57 13.09 -4.24
N SER A 2 22.18 13.01 -5.45
CA SER A 2 21.51 12.46 -6.66
C SER A 2 21.90 11.01 -7.04
N SER A 3 22.67 10.31 -6.21
CA SER A 3 23.19 8.96 -6.49
C SER A 3 22.23 7.83 -6.08
N TYR A 4 21.48 7.99 -4.99
CA TYR A 4 20.63 6.93 -4.44
C TYR A 4 19.45 6.58 -5.36
N TYR A 5 18.60 7.56 -5.71
CA TYR A 5 17.45 7.31 -6.59
C TYR A 5 17.84 6.79 -7.98
N LYS A 6 19.00 7.22 -8.52
CA LYS A 6 19.52 6.68 -9.78
C LYS A 6 19.88 5.20 -9.67
N LYS A 7 20.44 4.77 -8.53
CA LYS A 7 20.76 3.36 -8.25
C LYS A 7 19.50 2.54 -8.05
N VAL A 8 18.54 3.02 -7.26
CA VAL A 8 17.25 2.35 -7.04
C VAL A 8 16.52 2.15 -8.37
N LEU A 9 16.45 3.19 -9.21
CA LEU A 9 15.83 3.09 -10.53
C LEU A 9 16.55 2.11 -11.47
N ALA A 10 17.90 2.05 -11.42
CA ALA A 10 18.66 1.08 -12.21
C ALA A 10 18.37 -0.36 -11.77
N ILE A 11 18.41 -0.62 -10.47
CA ILE A 11 18.09 -1.93 -9.89
C ILE A 11 16.66 -2.35 -10.24
N ALA A 12 15.69 -1.43 -10.12
CA ALA A 12 14.30 -1.70 -10.46
C ALA A 12 14.14 -2.10 -11.94
N LYS A 13 14.81 -1.37 -12.85
CA LYS A 13 14.81 -1.69 -14.28
C LYS A 13 15.44 -3.04 -14.59
N GLU A 14 16.57 -3.36 -13.97
CA GLU A 14 17.25 -4.66 -14.13
C GLU A 14 16.37 -5.83 -13.65
N ASN A 15 15.63 -5.62 -12.56
CA ASN A 15 14.76 -6.63 -11.96
C ASN A 15 13.33 -6.61 -12.50
N LYS A 16 13.01 -5.74 -13.48
CA LYS A 16 11.67 -5.56 -14.05
C LYS A 16 10.60 -5.22 -13.00
N ILE A 17 10.98 -4.47 -11.98
CA ILE A 17 10.07 -3.94 -10.96
C ILE A 17 9.40 -2.69 -11.52
N GLU A 18 8.08 -2.60 -11.42
CA GLU A 18 7.36 -1.41 -11.88
C GLU A 18 7.56 -0.27 -10.90
N ILE A 19 7.67 0.97 -11.40
CA ILE A 19 7.89 2.15 -10.54
C ILE A 19 6.74 2.29 -9.52
N VAL A 20 5.52 1.95 -9.91
CA VAL A 20 4.35 1.97 -9.03
C VAL A 20 4.50 1.01 -7.84
N ASP A 21 5.19 -0.12 -7.99
CA ASP A 21 5.44 -1.04 -6.87
C ASP A 21 6.31 -0.38 -5.80
N LEU A 22 7.30 0.42 -6.23
CA LEU A 22 8.17 1.17 -5.33
C LEU A 22 7.44 2.31 -4.64
N GLU A 23 6.55 3.01 -5.36
CA GLU A 23 5.74 4.09 -4.80
C GLU A 23 4.77 3.56 -3.75
N VAL A 24 4.10 2.44 -4.05
CA VAL A 24 3.20 1.76 -3.11
C VAL A 24 3.97 1.29 -1.88
N ALA A 25 5.09 0.58 -2.06
CA ALA A 25 5.90 0.11 -0.94
C ALA A 25 6.42 1.27 -0.07
N HIS A 26 6.84 2.37 -0.70
CA HIS A 26 7.25 3.56 0.04
C HIS A 26 6.10 4.14 0.87
N GLU A 27 4.93 4.35 0.27
CA GLU A 27 3.79 4.93 0.98
C GLU A 27 3.30 4.03 2.12
N VAL A 28 3.19 2.72 1.87
CA VAL A 28 2.84 1.73 2.90
C VAL A 28 3.86 1.79 4.05
N SER A 29 5.16 1.82 3.76
CA SER A 29 6.20 1.95 4.79
C SER A 29 6.15 3.27 5.58
N CYS A 30 5.72 4.36 4.94
CA CYS A 30 5.63 5.67 5.58
C CYS A 30 4.41 5.81 6.50
N CYS A 31 3.30 5.17 6.13
CA CYS A 31 2.07 5.20 6.93
C CYS A 31 2.05 4.13 8.04
N LEU A 32 2.80 3.04 7.86
CA LEU A 32 2.96 2.01 8.88
C LEU A 32 3.73 2.55 10.09
N ASN A 33 3.09 2.47 11.26
CA ASN A 33 3.72 2.75 12.56
C ASN A 33 4.02 1.45 13.34
N GLU A 34 3.93 0.30 12.68
CA GLU A 34 4.13 -1.01 13.28
C GLU A 34 4.97 -1.92 12.37
N ASP A 35 5.69 -2.86 12.98
CA ASP A 35 6.41 -3.89 12.25
C ASP A 35 5.43 -4.96 11.77
N ILE A 36 5.48 -5.27 10.48
CA ILE A 36 4.73 -6.36 9.85
C ILE A 36 5.69 -7.32 9.13
N SER A 37 5.27 -8.57 8.95
CA SER A 37 6.11 -9.54 8.24
C SER A 37 6.24 -9.19 6.75
N ASP A 38 7.36 -9.55 6.11
CA ASP A 38 7.59 -9.31 4.67
C ASP A 38 6.42 -9.84 3.81
N LYS A 39 5.92 -11.04 4.14
CA LYS A 39 4.77 -11.63 3.46
C LYS A 39 3.53 -10.75 3.59
N LYS A 40 3.26 -10.24 4.79
CA LYS A 40 2.10 -9.38 5.03
C LYS A 40 2.25 -8.04 4.32
N PHE A 41 3.45 -7.48 4.35
CA PHE A 41 3.80 -6.26 3.64
C PHE A 41 3.52 -6.38 2.13
N ASP A 42 3.93 -7.50 1.52
CA ASP A 42 3.64 -7.79 0.12
C ASP A 42 2.13 -7.92 -0.15
N GLU A 43 1.38 -8.59 0.71
CA GLU A 43 -0.09 -8.70 0.59
C GLU A 43 -0.76 -7.32 0.64
N VAL A 44 -0.34 -6.46 1.58
CA VAL A 44 -0.83 -5.08 1.70
C VAL A 44 -0.51 -4.27 0.46
N CYS A 45 0.75 -4.30 0.00
CA CYS A 45 1.18 -3.58 -1.19
C CYS A 45 0.37 -3.98 -2.42
N ASN A 46 0.12 -5.28 -2.62
CA ASN A 46 -0.68 -5.75 -3.74
C ASN A 46 -2.13 -5.25 -3.68
N LEU A 47 -2.78 -5.30 -2.51
CA LEU A 47 -4.15 -4.82 -2.34
C LEU A 47 -4.27 -3.30 -2.56
N VAL A 48 -3.30 -2.54 -2.03
CA VAL A 48 -3.22 -1.08 -2.19
C VAL A 48 -3.00 -0.73 -3.66
N LYS A 49 -2.02 -1.36 -4.32
CA LYS A 49 -1.72 -1.17 -5.74
C LYS A 49 -2.95 -1.44 -6.60
N ASP A 50 -3.59 -2.59 -6.41
CA ASP A 50 -4.73 -2.99 -7.22
C ASP A 50 -5.94 -2.07 -7.04
N THR A 51 -6.10 -1.48 -5.85
CA THR A 51 -7.16 -0.51 -5.57
C THR A 51 -6.82 0.84 -6.17
N TYR A 52 -5.62 1.36 -5.93
CA TYR A 52 -5.14 2.62 -6.48
C TYR A 52 -5.20 2.65 -8.02
N LEU A 53 -4.70 1.61 -8.69
CA LEU A 53 -4.76 1.51 -10.16
C LEU A 53 -6.17 1.40 -10.72
N LYS A 54 -7.15 1.01 -9.89
CA LYS A 54 -8.55 0.86 -10.33
C LYS A 54 -9.34 2.16 -10.19
N TYR A 55 -8.99 3.01 -9.23
CA TYR A 55 -9.72 4.22 -8.88
C TYR A 55 -8.81 5.43 -9.03
N GLU A 56 -8.79 6.00 -10.23
CA GLU A 56 -7.86 7.08 -10.63
C GLU A 56 -7.94 8.35 -9.78
N GLU A 57 -9.06 8.58 -9.08
CA GLU A 57 -9.27 9.75 -8.22
C GLU A 57 -8.63 9.59 -6.83
N LEU A 58 -8.23 8.37 -6.45
CA LEU A 58 -7.65 8.08 -5.14
C LEU A 58 -6.14 8.33 -5.11
N THR A 59 -5.64 8.75 -3.96
CA THR A 59 -4.19 8.81 -3.69
C THR A 59 -3.72 7.56 -2.96
N LEU A 60 -2.45 7.16 -3.10
CA LEU A 60 -1.89 6.05 -2.32
C LEU A 60 -2.10 6.26 -0.82
N TRP A 61 -1.87 7.49 -0.33
CA TRP A 61 -2.11 7.87 1.06
C TRP A 61 -3.55 7.57 1.51
N SER A 62 -4.56 7.95 0.70
CA SER A 62 -5.97 7.68 1.02
C SER A 62 -6.29 6.19 1.12
N VAL A 63 -5.72 5.38 0.23
CA VAL A 63 -5.94 3.92 0.20
C VAL A 63 -5.27 3.25 1.40
N VAL A 64 -4.03 3.63 1.72
CA VAL A 64 -3.30 3.05 2.86
C VAL A 64 -3.98 3.40 4.18
N ASN A 65 -4.36 4.67 4.39
CA ASN A 65 -5.04 5.08 5.63
C ASN A 65 -6.42 4.44 5.79
N ALA A 66 -7.18 4.28 4.69
CA ALA A 66 -8.42 3.54 4.73
C ALA A 66 -8.23 2.09 5.17
N LEU A 67 -7.20 1.41 4.67
CA LEU A 67 -6.89 0.03 5.08
C LEU A 67 -6.48 -0.04 6.56
N LEU A 68 -5.64 0.88 7.02
CA LEU A 68 -5.24 0.97 8.44
C LEU A 68 -6.45 1.20 9.34
N ASP A 69 -7.37 2.07 8.94
CA ASP A 69 -8.56 2.35 9.73
C ASP A 69 -9.56 1.19 9.69
N MET A 70 -9.65 0.42 8.59
CA MET A 70 -10.42 -0.83 8.58
C MET A 70 -9.87 -1.86 9.57
N ALA A 71 -8.55 -2.00 9.68
CA ALA A 71 -7.95 -2.90 10.68
C ALA A 71 -8.26 -2.44 12.12
N LYS A 72 -8.17 -1.12 12.38
CA LYS A 72 -8.52 -0.53 13.68
C LYS A 72 -10.00 -0.66 14.02
N ASP A 73 -10.90 -0.52 13.03
CA ASP A 73 -12.35 -0.68 13.22
C ASP A 73 -12.69 -2.12 13.71
N GLU A 74 -11.81 -3.10 13.45
CA GLU A 74 -11.89 -4.47 13.97
C GLU A 74 -11.03 -4.74 15.22
N ASP A 75 -10.43 -3.70 15.82
CA ASP A 75 -9.49 -3.79 16.94
C ASP A 75 -8.29 -4.71 16.65
N LYS A 76 -7.78 -4.65 15.41
CA LYS A 76 -6.65 -5.46 14.93
C LYS A 76 -5.49 -4.60 14.46
N THR A 77 -4.28 -5.13 14.62
CA THR A 77 -3.11 -4.68 13.87
C THR A 77 -3.22 -5.12 12.41
N LEU A 78 -2.48 -4.47 11.52
CA LEU A 78 -2.47 -4.86 10.11
C LEU A 78 -1.93 -6.29 9.93
N GLU A 79 -0.99 -6.73 10.77
CA GLU A 79 -0.48 -8.11 10.80
C GLU A 79 -1.60 -9.13 11.04
N ALA A 80 -2.48 -8.86 12.01
CA ALA A 80 -3.56 -9.77 12.39
C ALA A 80 -4.84 -9.60 11.55
N PHE A 81 -4.93 -8.54 10.74
CA PHE A 81 -6.10 -8.22 9.95
C PHE A 81 -6.26 -9.15 8.74
N ASP A 82 -7.46 -9.68 8.51
CA ASP A 82 -7.72 -10.60 7.40
C ASP A 82 -7.96 -9.82 6.11
N LEU A 83 -6.90 -9.63 5.34
CA LEU A 83 -6.95 -8.91 4.05
C LEU A 83 -7.84 -9.61 3.02
N SER A 84 -8.07 -10.93 3.13
CA SER A 84 -8.94 -11.65 2.20
C SER A 84 -10.41 -11.25 2.32
N SER A 85 -10.79 -10.68 3.46
CA SER A 85 -12.12 -10.12 3.70
C SER A 85 -12.33 -8.76 3.02
N VAL A 86 -11.25 -8.09 2.62
CA VAL A 86 -11.29 -6.74 2.04
C VAL A 86 -11.26 -6.81 0.52
N SER A 87 -12.43 -6.59 -0.08
CA SER A 87 -12.49 -6.38 -1.53
C SER A 87 -11.97 -5.00 -1.91
N ARG A 88 -11.36 -4.89 -3.10
CA ARG A 88 -10.93 -3.59 -3.68
C ARG A 88 -12.03 -2.54 -3.70
N ARG A 89 -13.28 -2.97 -3.90
CA ARG A 89 -14.43 -2.05 -3.88
C ARG A 89 -14.66 -1.47 -2.50
N VAL A 90 -14.69 -2.31 -1.47
CA VAL A 90 -14.88 -1.86 -0.08
C VAL A 90 -13.76 -0.92 0.34
N LEU A 91 -12.51 -1.26 -0.02
CA LEU A 91 -11.37 -0.41 0.26
C LEU A 91 -11.44 0.92 -0.51
N GLY A 92 -11.78 0.90 -1.80
CA GLY A 92 -11.93 2.11 -2.61
C GLY A 92 -13.04 3.03 -2.08
N ASP A 93 -14.19 2.45 -1.71
CA ASP A 93 -15.31 3.20 -1.12
C ASP A 93 -14.87 3.86 0.21
N LYS A 94 -14.16 3.14 1.09
CA LYS A 94 -13.61 3.70 2.35
C LYS A 94 -12.54 4.78 2.07
N ALA A 95 -11.66 4.57 1.10
CA ALA A 95 -10.60 5.51 0.73
C ALA A 95 -11.14 6.84 0.18
N SER A 96 -12.31 6.83 -0.46
CA SER A 96 -12.94 8.07 -0.95
C SER A 96 -13.28 9.08 0.17
N TYR A 97 -13.38 8.65 1.43
CA TYR A 97 -13.58 9.54 2.58
C TYR A 97 -12.30 10.28 3.02
N TYR A 98 -11.15 10.00 2.41
CA TYR A 98 -9.84 10.61 2.71
C TYR A 98 -9.35 11.55 1.59
N LEU A 99 -10.23 11.90 0.64
CA LEU A 99 -9.95 12.86 -0.44
C LEU A 99 -10.04 14.32 0.02
#